data_AF-A0A2E1AIW5-F1
#
_entry.id   AF-A0A2E1AIW5-F1
#
_cell.length_a   1.000
_cell.length_b   1.000
_cell.length_c   1.000
_cell.angle_alpha   90.00
_cell.angle_beta   90.00
_cell.angle_gamma   90.00
#
_symmetry.space_group_name_H-M   'P 1'
#
loop_
_entity.id
_entity.type
_entity.pdbx_description
1 polymer ?
#
loop_
_entity_poly.entity_id
_entity_poly.type
_entity_poly.pdbx_seq_one_letter_code
_entity_poly.pdbx_strand_id
1 'polypeptide(L)'
;MPNLHIPEHLAKLKRGSQYWNKWRADNPEEAPLLSGTDLRGMKLQNYDLSNASLMYTNLEGANLRGANLTKSHLHRADLSEANLGMATLIGANLSNANLYDSCFVNANLEDSHLTSATLNLANFTGANLKNADLSAALMNVAKFDRADLTGASLFICHAAEASFEGATLIGCNVYGMSTWGIKLKGAIQRDLQIAKQDDVPITVDNLALAQFIHLMLNNKNMRDVIDTMTTKTVLILGRFTRHSVLDAIRTRLRKRNYVPVLFDFDRPKNRDLIETVELLARMSRYLVVDLSDPNSAPFELGAIYKDISTSTPIVGLFSETPGHDDVFPVYKSVLSKPNSLPVVKYKDEEHLMSIFDEEVIDPAEAKANELTKSFL
;
A
#
# COMPACT_ATOMS: atom_id res chain seq x y z
N MET A 1 -18.91 22.27 38.83
CA MET A 1 -18.02 22.79 39.90
C MET A 1 -16.59 22.64 39.41
N PRO A 2 -15.68 23.62 39.62
CA PRO A 2 -14.26 23.36 39.40
C PRO A 2 -13.85 22.22 40.34
N ASN A 3 -13.21 21.16 39.83
CA ASN A 3 -12.78 20.01 40.62
C ASN A 3 -11.80 20.47 41.71
N LEU A 4 -12.29 20.60 42.95
CA LEU A 4 -11.55 21.10 44.11
C LEU A 4 -10.26 20.30 44.41
N HIS A 5 -10.13 19.08 43.90
CA HIS A 5 -8.99 18.19 44.14
C HIS A 5 -7.84 18.32 43.13
N ILE A 6 -8.04 18.97 41.98
CA ILE A 6 -6.96 19.12 40.98
C ILE A 6 -5.75 19.89 41.54
N PRO A 7 -5.93 21.05 42.21
CA PRO A 7 -4.80 21.77 42.81
C PRO A 7 -4.06 20.94 43.87
N GLU A 8 -4.78 20.12 44.64
CA GLU A 8 -4.20 19.27 45.68
C GLU A 8 -3.34 18.16 45.08
N HIS A 9 -3.83 17.45 44.06
CA HIS A 9 -3.05 16.42 43.36
C HIS A 9 -1.86 17.02 42.63
N LEU A 10 -2.03 18.18 41.98
CA LEU A 10 -0.92 18.87 41.33
C LEU A 10 0.17 19.28 42.33
N ALA A 11 -0.22 19.74 43.52
CA ALA A 11 0.72 20.06 44.59
C ALA A 11 1.49 18.82 45.06
N LYS A 12 0.82 17.67 45.21
CA LYS A 12 1.48 16.39 45.54
C LYS A 12 2.46 15.96 44.43
N LEU A 13 2.05 16.06 43.17
CA LEU A 13 2.87 15.71 42.00
C LEU A 13 4.19 16.53 41.97
N LYS A 14 4.10 17.83 42.24
CA LYS A 14 5.25 18.74 42.24
C LYS A 14 6.28 18.45 43.35
N ARG A 15 5.98 17.59 44.32
CA ARG A 15 6.91 17.20 45.40
C ARG A 15 7.91 16.11 44.98
N GLY A 16 7.81 15.55 43.78
CA GLY A 16 8.74 14.56 43.26
C GLY A 16 8.20 13.13 43.26
N SER A 17 8.84 12.26 42.46
CA SER A 17 8.41 10.86 42.23
C SER A 17 8.36 10.04 43.50
N GLN A 18 9.32 10.20 44.42
CA GLN A 18 9.34 9.45 45.68
C GLN A 18 8.11 9.74 46.54
N TYR A 19 7.76 11.03 46.66
CA TYR A 19 6.59 11.44 47.43
C TYR A 19 5.30 11.01 46.73
N TRP A 20 5.21 11.23 45.42
CA TRP A 20 4.06 10.85 44.61
C TRP A 20 3.79 9.35 44.67
N ASN A 21 4.80 8.53 44.40
CA ASN A 21 4.67 7.07 44.38
C ASN A 21 4.36 6.52 45.77
N LYS A 22 4.90 7.11 46.84
CA LYS A 22 4.50 6.75 48.22
C LYS A 22 3.03 7.07 48.48
N TRP A 23 2.58 8.27 48.11
CA TRP A 23 1.17 8.65 48.25
C TRP A 23 0.25 7.72 47.45
N ARG A 24 0.65 7.33 46.23
CA ARG A 24 -0.09 6.33 45.41
C ARG A 24 -0.18 4.97 46.10
N ALA A 25 0.91 4.51 46.69
CA ALA A 25 0.94 3.24 47.42
C ALA A 25 0.06 3.29 48.69
N ASP A 26 0.05 4.44 49.38
CA ASP A 26 -0.76 4.66 50.59
C ASP A 26 -2.26 4.89 50.26
N ASN A 27 -2.60 5.28 49.02
CA ASN A 27 -3.96 5.64 48.59
C ASN A 27 -4.32 4.97 47.23
N PRO A 28 -4.39 3.63 47.16
CA PRO A 28 -4.60 2.92 45.89
C PRO A 28 -5.97 3.17 45.25
N GLU A 29 -6.98 3.47 46.06
CA GLU A 29 -8.36 3.75 45.62
C GLU A 29 -8.54 5.20 45.10
N GLU A 30 -7.59 6.10 45.39
CA GLU A 30 -7.68 7.50 44.98
C GLU A 30 -7.05 7.68 43.59
N ALA A 31 -7.90 7.79 42.56
CA ALA A 31 -7.46 8.06 41.21
C ALA A 31 -6.89 9.49 41.08
N PRO A 32 -5.67 9.68 40.55
CA PRO A 32 -5.13 11.02 40.36
C PRO A 32 -5.97 11.86 39.42
N LEU A 33 -6.28 13.09 39.84
CA LEU A 33 -7.05 14.06 39.06
C LEU A 33 -6.12 15.19 38.60
N LEU A 34 -5.74 15.18 37.33
CA LEU A 34 -4.81 16.11 36.70
C LEU A 34 -5.32 16.66 35.36
N SER A 35 -6.60 16.45 35.04
CA SER A 35 -7.22 16.90 33.79
C SER A 35 -7.10 18.41 33.61
N GLY A 36 -6.74 18.84 32.39
CA GLY A 36 -6.59 20.25 32.03
C GLY A 36 -5.42 20.98 32.70
N THR A 37 -4.54 20.26 33.42
CA THR A 37 -3.36 20.88 34.03
C THR A 37 -2.26 21.14 33.01
N ASP A 38 -1.40 22.12 33.32
CA ASP A 38 -0.17 22.39 32.57
C ASP A 38 1.01 21.71 33.26
N LEU A 39 1.53 20.67 32.62
CA LEU A 39 2.66 19.83 33.03
C LEU A 39 3.79 19.88 31.99
N ARG A 40 3.83 20.92 31.16
CA ARG A 40 4.85 21.08 30.11
C ARG A 40 6.27 20.99 30.64
N GLY A 41 7.10 20.23 29.93
CA GLY A 41 8.52 20.04 30.25
C GLY A 41 8.80 19.40 31.62
N MET A 42 7.77 18.92 32.34
CA MET A 42 7.97 18.38 33.68
C MET A 42 8.79 17.09 33.66
N LYS A 43 9.58 16.90 34.72
CA LYS A 43 10.37 15.69 34.97
C LYS A 43 9.51 14.68 35.73
N LEU A 44 8.83 13.81 35.00
CA LEU A 44 7.87 12.81 35.46
C LEU A 44 8.41 11.37 35.33
N GLN A 45 9.74 11.19 35.36
CA GLN A 45 10.36 9.88 35.19
C GLN A 45 9.99 8.96 36.35
N ASN A 46 9.59 7.72 36.02
CA ASN A 46 9.21 6.68 36.99
C ASN A 46 8.06 7.06 37.93
N TYR A 47 7.21 8.03 37.57
CA TYR A 47 6.00 8.33 38.34
C TYR A 47 4.95 7.24 38.12
N ASP A 48 4.21 6.90 39.18
CA ASP A 48 3.00 6.09 39.09
C ASP A 48 1.76 6.95 38.79
N LEU A 49 1.51 7.14 37.50
CA LEU A 49 0.34 7.82 36.94
C LEU A 49 -0.75 6.82 36.50
N SER A 50 -0.75 5.58 37.02
CA SER A 50 -1.76 4.58 36.68
C SER A 50 -3.16 5.07 37.06
N ASN A 51 -4.16 4.80 36.22
CA ASN A 51 -5.54 5.27 36.37
C ASN A 51 -5.71 6.81 36.50
N ALA A 52 -4.66 7.60 36.21
CA ALA A 52 -4.74 9.05 36.32
C ALA A 52 -5.68 9.64 35.25
N SER A 53 -6.49 10.59 35.66
CA SER A 53 -7.27 11.45 34.78
C SER A 53 -6.38 12.60 34.29
N LEU A 54 -5.91 12.49 33.05
CA LEU A 54 -5.01 13.42 32.36
C LEU A 54 -5.66 13.96 31.07
N MET A 55 -6.99 14.04 31.04
CA MET A 55 -7.72 14.51 29.86
C MET A 55 -7.42 15.99 29.64
N TYR A 56 -7.18 16.39 28.40
CA TYR A 56 -6.85 17.78 28.03
C TYR A 56 -5.60 18.35 28.74
N THR A 57 -4.79 17.51 29.38
CA THR A 57 -3.57 17.94 30.07
C THR A 57 -2.49 18.29 29.05
N ASN A 58 -1.74 19.36 29.31
CA ASN A 58 -0.58 19.71 28.50
C ASN A 58 0.68 19.07 29.11
N LEU A 59 1.25 18.08 28.42
CA LEU A 59 2.47 17.33 28.71
C LEU A 59 3.53 17.55 27.61
N GLU A 60 3.42 18.60 26.81
CA GLU A 60 4.38 18.93 25.75
C GLU A 60 5.81 18.97 26.33
N GLY A 61 6.73 18.23 25.70
CA GLY A 61 8.13 18.10 26.11
C GLY A 61 8.35 17.44 27.48
N ALA A 62 7.32 16.90 28.15
CA ALA A 62 7.48 16.26 29.45
C ALA A 62 8.32 14.98 29.35
N ASN A 63 9.11 14.70 30.39
CA ASN A 63 9.89 13.48 30.47
C ASN A 63 9.20 12.45 31.38
N LEU A 64 8.49 11.52 30.76
CA LEU A 64 7.72 10.42 31.34
C LEU A 64 8.47 9.07 31.23
N ARG A 65 9.80 9.09 31.02
CA ARG A 65 10.58 7.86 30.86
C ARG A 65 10.35 6.91 32.04
N GLY A 66 9.96 5.67 31.74
CA GLY A 66 9.67 4.64 32.76
C GLY A 66 8.43 4.91 33.63
N ALA A 67 7.62 5.93 33.32
CA ALA A 67 6.39 6.18 34.08
C ALA A 67 5.38 5.05 33.88
N ASN A 68 4.59 4.78 34.92
CA ASN A 68 3.44 3.89 34.83
C ASN A 68 2.19 4.71 34.53
N LEU A 69 1.62 4.56 33.36
CA LEU A 69 0.41 5.20 32.83
C LEU A 69 -0.68 4.15 32.54
N THR A 70 -0.57 2.94 33.12
CA THR A 70 -1.55 1.86 32.95
C THR A 70 -2.96 2.37 33.21
N LYS A 71 -3.87 2.15 32.24
CA LYS A 71 -5.28 2.58 32.30
C LYS A 71 -5.50 4.08 32.55
N SER A 72 -4.50 4.93 32.30
CA SER A 72 -4.67 6.38 32.41
C SER A 72 -5.56 6.94 31.30
N HIS A 73 -6.24 8.05 31.57
CA HIS A 73 -7.13 8.73 30.64
C HIS A 73 -6.44 9.97 30.08
N LEU A 74 -5.85 9.84 28.90
CA LEU A 74 -5.10 10.87 28.17
C LEU A 74 -5.88 11.41 26.95
N HIS A 75 -7.21 11.26 26.94
CA HIS A 75 -8.04 11.75 25.85
C HIS A 75 -7.77 13.24 25.60
N ARG A 76 -7.41 13.57 24.34
CA ARG A 76 -7.06 14.94 23.92
C ARG A 76 -5.94 15.60 24.73
N ALA A 77 -5.08 14.83 25.41
CA ALA A 77 -3.87 15.36 26.01
C ALA A 77 -2.88 15.80 24.92
N ASP A 78 -2.06 16.81 25.24
CA ASP A 78 -0.92 17.18 24.40
C ASP A 78 0.35 16.55 24.97
N LEU A 79 0.92 15.60 24.25
CA LEU A 79 2.14 14.87 24.57
C LEU A 79 3.19 15.09 23.46
N SER A 80 3.04 16.15 22.67
CA SER A 80 4.02 16.48 21.63
C SER A 80 5.42 16.62 22.24
N GLU A 81 6.43 16.08 21.56
CA GLU A 81 7.84 16.09 22.00
C GLU A 81 8.11 15.39 23.36
N ALA A 82 7.12 14.72 23.95
CA ALA A 82 7.28 14.05 25.24
C ALA A 82 8.13 12.79 25.12
N ASN A 83 8.91 12.48 26.17
CA ASN A 83 9.69 11.26 26.26
C ASN A 83 8.99 10.23 27.15
N LEU A 84 8.36 9.23 26.54
CA LEU A 84 7.70 8.08 27.15
C LEU A 84 8.51 6.78 26.99
N GLY A 85 9.82 6.84 26.71
CA GLY A 85 10.63 5.64 26.55
C GLY A 85 10.56 4.73 27.78
N MET A 86 10.40 3.42 27.57
CA MET A 86 10.21 2.41 28.63
C MET A 86 8.99 2.64 29.55
N ALA A 87 8.07 3.54 29.21
CA ALA A 87 6.85 3.74 29.99
C ALA A 87 5.87 2.57 29.80
N THR A 88 4.98 2.37 30.77
CA THR A 88 3.91 1.35 30.71
C THR A 88 2.57 2.06 30.53
N LEU A 89 1.92 1.89 29.39
CA LEU A 89 0.65 2.48 28.98
C LEU A 89 -0.43 1.42 28.69
N ILE A 90 -0.35 0.26 29.34
CA ILE A 90 -1.28 -0.85 29.09
C ILE A 90 -2.72 -0.38 29.32
N GLY A 91 -3.58 -0.53 28.32
CA GLY A 91 -4.98 -0.10 28.37
C GLY A 91 -5.19 1.42 28.55
N ALA A 92 -4.18 2.25 28.31
CA ALA A 92 -4.32 3.70 28.41
C ALA A 92 -5.17 4.25 27.25
N ASN A 93 -5.99 5.27 27.53
CA ASN A 93 -6.78 5.93 26.52
C ASN A 93 -6.09 7.21 26.03
N LEU A 94 -5.42 7.13 24.88
CA LEU A 94 -4.75 8.21 24.16
C LEU A 94 -5.56 8.69 22.95
N SER A 95 -6.86 8.36 22.89
CA SER A 95 -7.70 8.71 21.74
C SER A 95 -7.70 10.22 21.52
N ASN A 96 -7.49 10.67 20.27
CA ASN A 96 -7.38 12.08 19.89
C ASN A 96 -6.26 12.87 20.60
N ALA A 97 -5.26 12.20 21.20
CA ALA A 97 -4.10 12.88 21.78
C ALA A 97 -3.16 13.42 20.69
N ASN A 98 -2.46 14.51 20.99
CA ASN A 98 -1.34 14.98 20.18
C ASN A 98 -0.07 14.30 20.67
N LEU A 99 0.57 13.51 19.82
CA LEU A 99 1.78 12.74 20.09
C LEU A 99 2.89 13.06 19.07
N TYR A 100 2.78 14.21 18.42
CA TYR A 100 3.74 14.69 17.42
C TYR A 100 5.17 14.66 17.98
N ASP A 101 6.09 14.02 17.25
CA ASP A 101 7.52 13.91 17.60
C ASP A 101 7.81 13.39 19.03
N SER A 102 6.89 12.58 19.58
CA SER A 102 7.07 11.95 20.89
C SER A 102 7.91 10.66 20.81
N CYS A 103 8.51 10.26 21.93
CA CYS A 103 9.38 9.09 22.01
C CYS A 103 8.77 7.98 22.89
N PHE A 104 8.48 6.83 22.30
CA PHE A 104 7.94 5.61 22.93
C PHE A 104 8.91 4.42 22.86
N VAL A 105 10.20 4.67 22.70
CA VAL A 105 11.19 3.60 22.53
C VAL A 105 11.10 2.59 23.68
N ASN A 106 10.84 1.32 23.33
CA ASN A 106 10.61 0.20 24.25
C ASN A 106 9.47 0.42 25.28
N ALA A 107 8.49 1.28 25.00
CA ALA A 107 7.31 1.43 25.83
C ALA A 107 6.34 0.25 25.65
N ASN A 108 5.52 -0.02 26.66
CA ASN A 108 4.45 -1.02 26.57
C ASN A 108 3.10 -0.33 26.41
N LEU A 109 2.48 -0.44 25.24
CA LEU A 109 1.19 0.12 24.85
C LEU A 109 0.15 -0.97 24.53
N GLU A 110 0.32 -2.18 25.07
CA GLU A 110 -0.63 -3.28 24.92
C GLU A 110 -2.05 -2.86 25.30
N ASP A 111 -3.02 -3.22 24.46
CA ASP A 111 -4.45 -2.87 24.59
C ASP A 111 -4.74 -1.36 24.70
N SER A 112 -3.80 -0.47 24.36
CA SER A 112 -4.01 0.97 24.42
C SER A 112 -4.90 1.49 23.28
N HIS A 113 -5.61 2.59 23.53
CA HIS A 113 -6.47 3.22 22.53
C HIS A 113 -5.82 4.50 22.00
N LEU A 114 -5.41 4.49 20.74
CA LEU A 114 -4.75 5.59 20.02
C LEU A 114 -5.63 6.11 18.86
N THR A 115 -6.94 5.82 18.90
CA THR A 115 -7.89 6.17 17.84
C THR A 115 -7.81 7.67 17.53
N SER A 116 -7.61 8.02 16.25
CA SER A 116 -7.50 9.41 15.78
C SER A 116 -6.40 10.24 16.45
N ALA A 117 -5.37 9.63 17.04
CA ALA A 117 -4.22 10.34 17.59
C ALA A 117 -3.28 10.87 16.49
N THR A 118 -2.57 11.96 16.79
CA THR A 118 -1.54 12.51 15.91
C THR A 118 -0.17 11.97 16.31
N LEU A 119 0.33 10.97 15.59
CA LEU A 119 1.58 10.24 15.83
C LEU A 119 2.69 10.64 14.84
N ASN A 120 2.51 11.68 14.03
CA ASN A 120 3.50 12.11 13.05
C ASN A 120 4.89 12.29 13.70
N LEU A 121 5.93 11.75 13.05
CA LEU A 121 7.32 11.73 13.54
C LEU A 121 7.57 10.98 14.86
N ALA A 122 6.54 10.41 15.51
CA ALA A 122 6.71 9.70 16.77
C ALA A 122 7.58 8.44 16.61
N ASN A 123 8.30 8.10 17.66
CA ASN A 123 9.25 6.99 17.68
C ASN A 123 8.78 5.87 18.63
N PHE A 124 8.19 4.82 18.05
CA PHE A 124 7.77 3.57 18.68
C PHE A 124 8.79 2.43 18.52
N THR A 125 10.07 2.70 18.24
CA THR A 125 11.06 1.63 18.06
C THR A 125 11.09 0.67 19.24
N GLY A 126 10.86 -0.62 18.98
CA GLY A 126 10.85 -1.68 19.99
C GLY A 126 9.64 -1.65 20.96
N ALA A 127 8.62 -0.82 20.70
CA ALA A 127 7.44 -0.76 21.55
C ALA A 127 6.55 -2.01 21.42
N ASN A 128 5.87 -2.38 22.50
CA ASN A 128 4.79 -3.38 22.46
C ASN A 128 3.47 -2.66 22.20
N LEU A 129 2.82 -2.93 21.07
CA LEU A 129 1.55 -2.36 20.63
C LEU A 129 0.50 -3.47 20.38
N LYS A 130 0.66 -4.63 21.02
CA LYS A 130 -0.29 -5.74 20.89
C LYS A 130 -1.72 -5.28 21.16
N ASN A 131 -2.62 -5.63 20.25
CA ASN A 131 -4.03 -5.27 20.28
C ASN A 131 -4.33 -3.76 20.45
N ALA A 132 -3.34 -2.88 20.22
CA ALA A 132 -3.57 -1.45 20.31
C ALA A 132 -4.51 -1.00 19.18
N ASP A 133 -5.39 -0.04 19.48
CA ASP A 133 -6.27 0.55 18.49
C ASP A 133 -5.66 1.84 17.93
N LEU A 134 -5.03 1.79 16.76
CA LEU A 134 -4.51 2.94 16.03
C LEU A 134 -5.46 3.41 14.91
N SER A 135 -6.74 3.05 14.99
CA SER A 135 -7.71 3.38 13.94
C SER A 135 -7.77 4.89 13.67
N ALA A 136 -7.72 5.28 12.41
CA ALA A 136 -7.69 6.68 11.94
C ALA A 136 -6.53 7.54 12.50
N ALA A 137 -5.48 6.94 13.07
CA ALA A 137 -4.33 7.70 13.54
C ALA A 137 -3.53 8.31 12.37
N LEU A 138 -2.94 9.48 12.62
CA LEU A 138 -2.04 10.15 11.68
C LEU A 138 -0.60 9.82 12.05
N MET A 139 0.07 8.94 11.32
CA MET A 139 1.38 8.38 11.66
C MET A 139 2.40 8.52 10.53
N ASN A 140 2.30 9.60 9.73
CA ASN A 140 3.25 9.83 8.65
C ASN A 140 4.67 10.01 9.23
N VAL A 141 5.65 9.36 8.61
CA VAL A 141 7.08 9.39 9.01
C VAL A 141 7.35 8.85 10.42
N ALA A 142 6.36 8.24 11.08
CA ALA A 142 6.54 7.61 12.38
C ALA A 142 7.39 6.33 12.28
N LYS A 143 8.07 5.97 13.37
CA LYS A 143 8.97 4.80 13.44
C LYS A 143 8.36 3.72 14.32
N PHE A 144 8.01 2.59 13.74
CA PHE A 144 7.56 1.36 14.40
C PHE A 144 8.60 0.24 14.27
N ASP A 145 9.87 0.59 14.03
CA ASP A 145 10.92 -0.40 13.81
C ASP A 145 11.03 -1.35 14.99
N ARG A 146 10.98 -2.66 14.73
CA ARG A 146 11.01 -3.73 15.75
C ARG A 146 9.87 -3.66 16.78
N ALA A 147 8.82 -2.89 16.52
CA ALA A 147 7.63 -2.89 17.35
C ALA A 147 6.80 -4.16 17.14
N ASP A 148 6.07 -4.58 18.17
CA ASP A 148 5.13 -5.68 18.09
C ASP A 148 3.70 -5.13 18.00
N LEU A 149 3.12 -5.15 16.80
CA LEU A 149 1.75 -4.71 16.54
C LEU A 149 0.79 -5.90 16.41
N THR A 150 1.11 -7.07 16.95
CA THR A 150 0.24 -8.24 16.79
C THR A 150 -1.19 -7.94 17.24
N GLY A 151 -2.16 -8.18 16.35
CA GLY A 151 -3.58 -7.93 16.61
C GLY A 151 -3.98 -6.44 16.65
N ALA A 152 -3.08 -5.50 16.36
CA ALA A 152 -3.40 -4.07 16.38
C ALA A 152 -4.38 -3.68 15.26
N SER A 153 -5.22 -2.69 15.52
CA SER A 153 -6.04 -2.08 14.49
C SER A 153 -5.28 -0.93 13.84
N LEU A 154 -5.00 -1.06 12.54
CA LEU A 154 -4.46 -0.02 11.66
C LEU A 154 -5.56 0.48 10.69
N PHE A 155 -6.82 0.31 11.07
CA PHE A 155 -7.99 0.67 10.27
C PHE A 155 -7.92 2.14 9.88
N ILE A 156 -7.96 2.42 8.58
CA ILE A 156 -7.98 3.76 7.95
C ILE A 156 -6.89 4.72 8.46
N CYS A 157 -5.76 4.23 8.97
CA CYS A 157 -4.69 5.10 9.44
C CYS A 157 -3.87 5.68 8.27
N HIS A 158 -3.23 6.82 8.52
CA HIS A 158 -2.36 7.49 7.56
C HIS A 158 -0.89 7.23 7.92
N ALA A 159 -0.23 6.32 7.20
CA ALA A 159 1.13 5.88 7.50
C ALA A 159 2.12 6.19 6.37
N ALA A 160 1.95 7.31 5.67
CA ALA A 160 2.85 7.67 4.58
C ALA A 160 4.29 7.83 5.10
N GLU A 161 5.24 7.17 4.43
CA GLU A 161 6.66 7.15 4.77
C GLU A 161 6.98 6.62 6.18
N ALA A 162 6.03 5.95 6.84
CA ALA A 162 6.25 5.31 8.13
C ALA A 162 7.20 4.11 7.99
N SER A 163 7.96 3.85 9.04
CA SER A 163 8.91 2.74 9.08
C SER A 163 8.40 1.62 9.98
N PHE A 164 8.39 0.39 9.47
CA PHE A 164 8.01 -0.84 10.16
C PHE A 164 9.13 -1.88 10.05
N GLU A 165 10.40 -1.45 9.97
CA GLU A 165 11.50 -2.38 9.73
C GLU A 165 11.68 -3.34 10.92
N GLY A 166 11.63 -4.65 10.65
CA GLY A 166 11.65 -5.66 11.70
C GLY A 166 10.42 -5.69 12.60
N ALA A 167 9.35 -4.94 12.29
CA ALA A 167 8.12 -4.95 13.08
C ALA A 167 7.33 -6.23 12.88
N THR A 168 6.49 -6.59 13.85
CA THR A 168 5.54 -7.70 13.75
C THR A 168 4.14 -7.15 13.51
N LEU A 169 3.51 -7.56 12.41
CA LEU A 169 2.20 -7.09 11.96
C LEU A 169 1.18 -8.24 11.89
N ILE A 170 1.33 -9.28 12.72
CA ILE A 170 0.48 -10.48 12.62
C ILE A 170 -0.95 -10.15 13.04
N GLY A 171 -1.95 -10.54 12.24
CA GLY A 171 -3.36 -10.37 12.63
C GLY A 171 -3.86 -8.91 12.64
N CYS A 172 -3.09 -7.96 12.09
CA CYS A 172 -3.49 -6.56 12.08
C CYS A 172 -4.70 -6.32 11.16
N ASN A 173 -5.66 -5.49 11.58
CA ASN A 173 -6.65 -4.94 10.66
C ASN A 173 -6.03 -3.78 9.88
N VAL A 174 -5.88 -3.93 8.57
CA VAL A 174 -5.21 -2.95 7.69
C VAL A 174 -6.17 -2.32 6.67
N TYR A 175 -7.48 -2.48 6.84
CA TYR A 175 -8.47 -1.92 5.92
C TYR A 175 -8.29 -0.40 5.79
N GLY A 176 -8.10 0.08 4.56
CA GLY A 176 -7.99 1.50 4.25
C GLY A 176 -6.70 2.18 4.74
N MET A 177 -5.72 1.43 5.26
CA MET A 177 -4.44 2.00 5.65
C MET A 177 -3.67 2.53 4.42
N SER A 178 -3.13 3.75 4.54
CA SER A 178 -2.19 4.27 3.55
C SER A 178 -0.79 3.67 3.74
N THR A 179 -0.10 3.34 2.65
CA THR A 179 1.24 2.71 2.72
C THR A 179 2.26 3.39 1.81
N TRP A 180 1.93 4.57 1.31
CA TRP A 180 2.79 5.25 0.37
C TRP A 180 4.18 5.45 1.00
N GLY A 181 5.23 4.88 0.39
CA GLY A 181 6.60 5.00 0.89
C GLY A 181 6.92 4.26 2.19
N ILE A 182 6.10 3.31 2.65
CA ILE A 182 6.41 2.58 3.90
C ILE A 182 7.65 1.71 3.77
N LYS A 183 8.37 1.55 4.89
CA LYS A 183 9.55 0.69 4.98
C LYS A 183 9.19 -0.59 5.73
N LEU A 184 9.41 -1.75 5.10
CA LEU A 184 9.02 -3.06 5.62
C LEU A 184 10.18 -4.05 5.68
N LYS A 185 11.44 -3.59 5.59
CA LYS A 185 12.59 -4.49 5.56
C LYS A 185 12.62 -5.36 6.82
N GLY A 186 12.55 -6.68 6.65
CA GLY A 186 12.54 -7.64 7.75
C GLY A 186 11.25 -7.65 8.60
N ALA A 187 10.20 -6.93 8.19
CA ALA A 187 8.91 -6.97 8.88
C ALA A 187 8.26 -8.35 8.74
N ILE A 188 7.67 -8.85 9.82
CA ILE A 188 6.91 -10.10 9.85
C ILE A 188 5.44 -9.74 9.60
N GLN A 189 4.91 -10.22 8.48
CA GLN A 189 3.52 -10.00 8.06
C GLN A 189 2.87 -11.35 7.84
N ARG A 190 1.74 -11.59 8.52
CA ARG A 190 0.88 -12.78 8.38
C ARG A 190 -0.51 -12.44 8.85
N ASP A 191 -1.50 -13.13 8.32
CA ASP A 191 -2.88 -13.06 8.81
C ASP A 191 -3.46 -11.62 8.86
N LEU A 192 -2.98 -10.72 8.00
CA LEU A 192 -3.48 -9.35 7.91
C LEU A 192 -4.93 -9.37 7.45
N GLN A 193 -5.77 -8.58 8.09
CA GLN A 193 -7.20 -8.55 7.86
C GLN A 193 -7.61 -7.29 7.09
N ILE A 194 -8.43 -7.47 6.07
CA ILE A 194 -9.07 -6.39 5.32
C ILE A 194 -10.57 -6.48 5.61
N ALA A 195 -11.02 -5.74 6.62
CA ALA A 195 -12.42 -5.71 7.03
C ALA A 195 -12.85 -4.31 7.49
N LYS A 196 -14.04 -3.87 7.09
CA LYS A 196 -14.75 -2.81 7.81
C LYS A 196 -15.32 -3.38 9.11
N GLN A 197 -15.76 -2.48 9.98
CA GLN A 197 -16.58 -2.84 11.12
C GLN A 197 -17.78 -3.67 10.62
N ASP A 198 -17.92 -4.89 11.16
CA ASP A 198 -18.97 -5.88 10.86
C ASP A 198 -18.85 -6.68 9.54
N ASP A 199 -17.79 -6.49 8.74
CA ASP A 199 -17.54 -7.29 7.53
C ASP A 199 -16.84 -8.63 7.85
N VAL A 200 -17.06 -9.64 7.00
CA VAL A 200 -16.25 -10.88 7.02
C VAL A 200 -14.83 -10.53 6.55
N PRO A 201 -13.79 -10.78 7.36
CA PRO A 201 -12.44 -10.38 7.01
C PRO A 201 -11.87 -11.19 5.85
N ILE A 202 -11.21 -10.49 4.92
CA ILE A 202 -10.30 -11.12 3.97
C ILE A 202 -8.91 -11.15 4.60
N THR A 203 -8.28 -12.32 4.60
CA THR A 203 -6.96 -12.53 5.21
C THR A 203 -5.86 -12.61 4.15
N VAL A 204 -4.73 -11.93 4.37
CA VAL A 204 -3.56 -11.94 3.51
C VAL A 204 -2.25 -11.86 4.30
N ASP A 205 -1.14 -12.29 3.70
CA ASP A 205 0.16 -12.33 4.40
C ASP A 205 1.09 -11.13 4.13
N ASN A 206 0.66 -10.18 3.30
CA ASN A 206 1.48 -9.02 2.95
C ASN A 206 0.61 -7.79 2.74
N LEU A 207 1.06 -6.67 3.29
CA LEU A 207 0.41 -5.38 3.23
C LEU A 207 0.28 -4.84 1.80
N ALA A 208 1.26 -5.07 0.92
CA ALA A 208 1.16 -4.67 -0.48
C ALA A 208 0.00 -5.40 -1.19
N LEU A 209 -0.16 -6.70 -0.91
CA LEU A 209 -1.29 -7.48 -1.42
C LEU A 209 -2.61 -7.01 -0.80
N ALA A 210 -2.61 -6.72 0.51
CA ALA A 210 -3.79 -6.23 1.21
C ALA A 210 -4.36 -4.97 0.55
N GLN A 211 -3.48 -4.03 0.21
CA GLN A 211 -3.88 -2.81 -0.46
C GLN A 211 -4.35 -3.00 -1.88
N PHE A 212 -3.65 -3.85 -2.64
CA PHE A 212 -4.06 -4.16 -3.99
C PHE A 212 -5.48 -4.75 -3.99
N ILE A 213 -5.75 -5.73 -3.14
CA ILE A 213 -7.09 -6.32 -3.00
C ILE A 213 -8.12 -5.28 -2.54
N HIS A 214 -7.78 -4.46 -1.54
CA HIS A 214 -8.66 -3.41 -1.06
C HIS A 214 -9.05 -2.42 -2.18
N LEU A 215 -8.06 -1.98 -2.97
CA LEU A 215 -8.24 -1.08 -4.10
C LEU A 215 -9.15 -1.71 -5.16
N MET A 216 -8.97 -2.99 -5.47
CA MET A 216 -9.78 -3.73 -6.44
C MET A 216 -11.25 -3.87 -5.99
N LEU A 217 -11.48 -4.20 -4.72
CA LEU A 217 -12.83 -4.48 -4.20
C LEU A 217 -13.66 -3.21 -3.97
N ASN A 218 -13.02 -2.14 -3.50
CA ASN A 218 -13.73 -0.95 -2.99
C ASN A 218 -13.67 0.26 -3.92
N ASN A 219 -12.90 0.21 -5.01
CA ASN A 219 -12.81 1.33 -5.95
C ASN A 219 -13.55 1.03 -7.26
N LYS A 220 -14.70 1.66 -7.45
CA LYS A 220 -15.50 1.53 -8.68
C LYS A 220 -14.70 1.96 -9.91
N ASN A 221 -13.93 3.04 -9.82
CA ASN A 221 -13.11 3.50 -10.95
C ASN A 221 -12.05 2.46 -11.32
N MET A 222 -11.49 1.71 -10.35
CA MET A 222 -10.55 0.63 -10.65
C MET A 222 -11.24 -0.53 -11.36
N ARG A 223 -12.48 -0.88 -10.97
CA ARG A 223 -13.30 -1.84 -11.72
C ARG A 223 -13.57 -1.37 -13.15
N ASP A 224 -13.93 -0.11 -13.32
CA ASP A 224 -14.14 0.49 -14.65
C ASP A 224 -12.83 0.51 -15.47
N VAL A 225 -11.67 0.69 -14.82
CA VAL A 225 -10.35 0.59 -15.46
C VAL A 225 -10.07 -0.84 -15.90
N ILE A 226 -10.35 -1.85 -15.08
CA ILE A 226 -10.17 -3.27 -15.44
C ILE A 226 -11.10 -3.65 -16.60
N ASP A 227 -12.35 -3.20 -16.57
CA ASP A 227 -13.30 -3.38 -17.66
C ASP A 227 -12.78 -2.70 -18.93
N THR A 228 -12.23 -1.49 -18.80
CA THR A 228 -11.59 -0.79 -19.93
C THR A 228 -10.38 -1.55 -20.45
N MET A 229 -9.55 -2.12 -19.57
CA MET A 229 -8.39 -2.91 -19.99
C MET A 229 -8.82 -4.10 -20.84
N THR A 230 -9.77 -4.88 -20.32
CA THR A 230 -10.24 -6.10 -20.96
C THR A 230 -11.04 -5.85 -22.24
N THR A 231 -11.66 -4.67 -22.39
CA THR A 231 -12.51 -4.35 -23.55
C THR A 231 -11.89 -3.43 -24.59
N LYS A 232 -10.92 -2.57 -24.21
CA LYS A 232 -10.41 -1.50 -25.08
C LYS A 232 -8.89 -1.39 -25.12
N THR A 233 -8.14 -2.03 -24.22
CA THR A 233 -6.68 -1.90 -24.25
C THR A 233 -6.09 -2.77 -25.35
N VAL A 234 -5.24 -2.16 -26.17
CA VAL A 234 -4.43 -2.86 -27.17
C VAL A 234 -2.98 -2.74 -26.74
N LEU A 235 -2.38 -3.87 -26.38
CA LEU A 235 -1.00 -3.91 -25.94
C LEU A 235 -0.10 -4.06 -27.17
N ILE A 236 0.75 -3.07 -27.37
CA ILE A 236 1.71 -2.99 -28.47
C ILE A 236 3.06 -3.46 -27.94
N LEU A 237 3.57 -4.54 -28.51
CA LEU A 237 4.81 -5.20 -28.11
C LEU A 237 5.83 -5.14 -29.25
N GLY A 238 6.98 -4.52 -29.02
CA GLY A 238 8.03 -4.46 -30.04
C GLY A 238 9.08 -3.37 -29.79
N ARG A 239 10.18 -3.41 -30.54
CA ARG A 239 11.13 -2.29 -30.67
C ARG A 239 10.82 -1.57 -31.97
N PHE A 240 9.95 -0.60 -31.89
CA PHE A 240 9.62 0.24 -33.04
C PHE A 240 10.77 1.23 -33.27
N THR A 241 11.82 0.80 -33.97
CA THR A 241 12.93 1.67 -34.39
C THR A 241 12.43 2.86 -35.22
N ARG A 242 11.29 2.70 -35.92
CA ARG A 242 10.57 3.74 -36.66
C ARG A 242 9.44 4.34 -35.81
N HIS A 243 9.75 5.42 -35.09
CA HIS A 243 8.81 6.11 -34.21
C HIS A 243 7.52 6.58 -34.93
N SER A 244 7.61 6.92 -36.22
CA SER A 244 6.46 7.39 -37.00
C SER A 244 5.36 6.33 -37.19
N VAL A 245 5.75 5.08 -37.49
CA VAL A 245 4.82 3.96 -37.65
C VAL A 245 4.08 3.67 -36.34
N LEU A 246 4.80 3.69 -35.21
CA LEU A 246 4.22 3.48 -33.89
C LEU A 246 3.21 4.59 -33.54
N ASP A 247 3.55 5.85 -33.81
CA ASP A 247 2.63 6.97 -33.56
C ASP A 247 1.40 6.90 -34.47
N ALA A 248 1.56 6.44 -35.72
CA ALA A 248 0.46 6.19 -36.64
C ALA A 248 -0.48 5.08 -36.12
N ILE A 249 0.06 3.94 -35.68
CA ILE A 249 -0.70 2.85 -35.04
C ILE A 249 -1.48 3.37 -33.83
N ARG A 250 -0.81 4.06 -32.90
CA ARG A 250 -1.44 4.61 -31.69
C ARG A 250 -2.56 5.59 -32.03
N THR A 251 -2.35 6.44 -33.03
CA THR A 251 -3.34 7.40 -33.51
C THR A 251 -4.54 6.69 -34.13
N ARG A 252 -4.32 5.65 -34.93
CA ARG A 252 -5.40 4.89 -35.57
C ARG A 252 -6.25 4.11 -34.57
N LEU A 253 -5.60 3.46 -33.60
CA LEU A 253 -6.28 2.78 -32.49
C LEU A 253 -7.16 3.73 -31.68
N ARG A 254 -6.65 4.92 -31.34
CA ARG A 254 -7.43 5.96 -30.64
C ARG A 254 -8.65 6.42 -31.43
N LYS A 255 -8.54 6.55 -32.77
CA LYS A 255 -9.69 6.89 -33.64
C LYS A 255 -10.79 5.82 -33.60
N ARG A 256 -10.44 4.57 -33.31
CA ARG A 256 -11.36 3.45 -33.14
C ARG A 256 -11.75 3.21 -31.66
N ASN A 257 -11.48 4.18 -30.78
CA ASN A 257 -11.79 4.15 -29.34
C ASN A 257 -11.04 3.07 -28.53
N TYR A 258 -9.90 2.62 -29.03
CA TYR A 258 -8.98 1.75 -28.30
C TYR A 258 -7.95 2.56 -27.52
N VAL A 259 -7.43 1.97 -26.45
CA VAL A 259 -6.38 2.53 -25.59
C VAL A 259 -5.07 1.81 -25.87
N PRO A 260 -4.16 2.39 -26.68
CA PRO A 260 -2.89 1.76 -26.97
C PRO A 260 -1.95 1.86 -25.76
N VAL A 261 -1.48 0.72 -25.26
CA VAL A 261 -0.43 0.62 -24.24
C VAL A 261 0.82 0.11 -24.93
N LEU A 262 1.90 0.88 -24.87
CA LEU A 262 3.18 0.50 -25.49
C LEU A 262 4.10 -0.12 -24.45
N PHE A 263 4.68 -1.26 -24.78
CA PHE A 263 5.82 -1.81 -24.06
C PHE A 263 7.03 -1.85 -24.99
N ASP A 264 7.93 -0.89 -24.80
CA ASP A 264 9.17 -0.80 -25.57
C ASP A 264 10.29 -1.57 -24.85
N PHE A 265 10.85 -2.57 -25.53
CA PHE A 265 11.87 -3.46 -24.98
C PHE A 265 13.27 -2.91 -25.22
N ASP A 266 13.56 -1.69 -24.77
CA ASP A 266 14.92 -1.16 -24.74
C ASP A 266 15.73 -1.82 -23.60
N ARG A 267 16.07 -3.09 -23.84
CA ARG A 267 16.87 -4.06 -23.05
C ARG A 267 16.11 -4.79 -21.92
N PRO A 268 16.04 -6.14 -21.95
CA PRO A 268 15.64 -6.89 -20.77
C PRO A 268 16.84 -7.05 -19.83
N LYS A 269 16.72 -6.59 -18.59
CA LYS A 269 17.69 -6.91 -17.52
C LYS A 269 17.13 -7.80 -16.41
N ASN A 270 15.81 -7.94 -16.29
CA ASN A 270 15.19 -8.70 -15.20
C ASN A 270 14.03 -9.58 -15.69
N ARG A 271 13.94 -10.80 -15.15
CA ARG A 271 12.83 -11.74 -15.36
C ARG A 271 11.47 -11.17 -14.93
N ASP A 272 11.44 -10.25 -13.95
CA ASP A 272 10.21 -9.65 -13.40
C ASP A 272 9.38 -8.85 -14.43
N LEU A 273 10.02 -8.34 -15.49
CA LEU A 273 9.33 -7.64 -16.58
C LEU A 273 8.45 -8.60 -17.41
N ILE A 274 8.80 -9.88 -17.49
CA ILE A 274 8.10 -10.89 -18.30
C ILE A 274 6.73 -11.19 -17.70
N GLU A 275 6.66 -11.50 -16.40
CA GLU A 275 5.40 -11.80 -15.70
C GLU A 275 4.44 -10.59 -15.71
N THR A 276 4.99 -9.38 -15.63
CA THR A 276 4.21 -8.14 -15.73
C THR A 276 3.60 -8.00 -17.12
N VAL A 277 4.38 -8.23 -18.18
CA VAL A 277 3.89 -8.18 -19.57
C VAL A 277 2.86 -9.27 -19.82
N GLU A 278 3.03 -10.47 -19.28
CA GLU A 278 2.04 -11.55 -19.37
C GLU A 278 0.70 -11.19 -18.72
N LEU A 279 0.74 -10.60 -17.53
CA LEU A 279 -0.48 -10.14 -16.84
C LEU A 279 -1.19 -9.06 -17.67
N LEU A 280 -0.45 -8.07 -18.17
CA LEU A 280 -1.00 -7.01 -19.02
C LEU A 280 -1.57 -7.57 -20.33
N ALA A 281 -0.90 -8.55 -20.95
CA ALA A 281 -1.36 -9.20 -22.16
C ALA A 281 -2.69 -9.94 -21.93
N ARG A 282 -2.82 -10.66 -20.81
CA ARG A 282 -4.07 -11.34 -20.42
C ARG A 282 -5.21 -10.38 -20.14
N MET A 283 -4.90 -9.18 -19.66
CA MET A 283 -5.90 -8.13 -19.41
C MET A 283 -6.19 -7.28 -20.66
N SER A 284 -5.49 -7.48 -21.78
CA SER A 284 -5.66 -6.68 -22.99
C SER A 284 -6.72 -7.28 -23.91
N ARG A 285 -7.40 -6.41 -24.68
CA ARG A 285 -8.39 -6.81 -25.68
C ARG A 285 -7.76 -7.64 -26.80
N TYR A 286 -6.59 -7.23 -27.29
CA TYR A 286 -5.72 -7.98 -28.20
C TYR A 286 -4.31 -7.40 -28.20
N LEU A 287 -3.36 -8.14 -28.78
CA LEU A 287 -1.95 -7.76 -28.91
C LEU A 287 -1.63 -7.35 -30.34
N VAL A 288 -0.81 -6.31 -30.49
CA VAL A 288 -0.14 -5.96 -31.75
C VAL A 288 1.35 -6.12 -31.54
N VAL A 289 2.00 -6.96 -32.35
CA VAL A 289 3.37 -7.40 -32.11
C VAL A 289 4.22 -7.06 -33.33
N ASP A 290 5.31 -6.33 -33.13
CA ASP A 290 6.30 -6.12 -34.19
C ASP A 290 7.19 -7.37 -34.34
N LEU A 291 7.15 -7.98 -35.51
CA LEU A 291 7.92 -9.16 -35.89
C LEU A 291 9.04 -8.84 -36.90
N SER A 292 9.29 -7.56 -37.16
CA SER A 292 10.17 -7.09 -38.25
C SER A 292 11.67 -7.25 -37.96
N ASP A 293 12.07 -7.41 -36.70
CA ASP A 293 13.45 -7.70 -36.29
C ASP A 293 13.43 -8.87 -35.29
N PRO A 294 14.33 -9.87 -35.42
CA PRO A 294 14.44 -10.97 -34.45
C PRO A 294 14.79 -10.47 -33.03
N ASN A 295 15.23 -9.22 -32.89
CA ASN A 295 15.44 -8.51 -31.64
C ASN A 295 14.35 -7.47 -31.33
N SER A 296 13.44 -7.16 -32.26
CA SER A 296 12.29 -6.24 -32.02
C SER A 296 11.41 -6.78 -30.90
N ALA A 297 11.34 -8.07 -30.83
CA ALA A 297 10.52 -8.80 -29.90
C ALA A 297 11.53 -9.67 -29.11
N PRO A 298 11.74 -9.45 -27.80
CA PRO A 298 12.80 -10.17 -27.08
C PRO A 298 12.62 -11.69 -27.26
N PHE A 299 13.72 -12.45 -27.20
CA PHE A 299 13.68 -13.92 -27.15
C PHE A 299 12.67 -14.45 -26.11
N GLU A 300 12.40 -13.64 -25.09
CA GLU A 300 11.43 -13.83 -24.01
C GLU A 300 9.96 -13.80 -24.47
N LEU A 301 9.63 -13.32 -25.67
CA LEU A 301 8.31 -13.53 -26.25
C LEU A 301 8.01 -15.02 -26.40
N GLY A 302 9.01 -15.86 -26.70
CA GLY A 302 8.81 -17.32 -26.65
C GLY A 302 8.42 -17.85 -25.26
N ALA A 303 8.79 -17.15 -24.18
CA ALA A 303 8.39 -17.46 -22.80
C ALA A 303 7.01 -16.86 -22.45
N ILE A 304 6.77 -15.59 -22.81
CA ILE A 304 5.45 -14.92 -22.73
C ILE A 304 4.39 -15.76 -23.46
N TYR A 305 4.72 -16.25 -24.65
CA TYR A 305 3.86 -17.13 -25.44
C TYR A 305 3.90 -18.59 -25.01
N LYS A 306 4.72 -19.03 -24.06
CA LYS A 306 4.60 -20.41 -23.57
C LYS A 306 3.30 -20.55 -22.76
N ASP A 307 2.96 -19.52 -21.98
CA ASP A 307 1.85 -19.52 -21.01
C ASP A 307 0.82 -18.38 -21.21
N ILE A 308 0.86 -17.60 -22.30
CA ILE A 308 -0.34 -16.88 -22.76
C ILE A 308 -1.41 -17.92 -23.04
N SER A 309 -2.34 -18.01 -22.09
CA SER A 309 -3.63 -18.67 -22.19
C SER A 309 -4.29 -18.26 -23.51
N THR A 310 -4.97 -19.22 -24.12
CA THR A 310 -5.59 -19.20 -25.45
C THR A 310 -6.63 -18.10 -25.70
N SER A 311 -6.75 -17.09 -24.83
CA SER A 311 -7.88 -16.17 -24.73
C SER A 311 -7.64 -14.75 -25.28
N THR A 312 -6.39 -14.31 -25.46
CA THR A 312 -6.10 -12.97 -26.03
C THR A 312 -5.66 -13.08 -27.50
N PRO A 313 -6.32 -12.44 -28.47
CA PRO A 313 -5.89 -12.45 -29.86
C PRO A 313 -4.53 -11.78 -30.09
N ILE A 314 -3.77 -12.27 -31.05
CA ILE A 314 -2.43 -11.78 -31.40
C ILE A 314 -2.37 -11.42 -32.88
N VAL A 315 -2.06 -10.17 -33.20
CA VAL A 315 -1.77 -9.74 -34.57
C VAL A 315 -0.27 -9.41 -34.69
N GLY A 316 0.41 -10.11 -35.60
CA GLY A 316 1.80 -9.83 -35.95
C GLY A 316 1.89 -8.82 -37.09
N LEU A 317 2.76 -7.82 -36.94
CA LEU A 317 3.13 -6.88 -38.00
C LEU A 317 4.54 -7.20 -38.49
N PHE A 318 4.75 -7.18 -39.81
CA PHE A 318 6.05 -7.45 -40.42
C PHE A 318 6.35 -6.43 -41.52
N SER A 319 7.40 -5.61 -41.31
CA SER A 319 7.91 -4.69 -42.31
C SER A 319 8.75 -5.45 -43.34
N GLU A 320 8.31 -5.44 -44.59
CA GLU A 320 9.08 -5.99 -45.70
C GLU A 320 10.34 -5.14 -45.91
N THR A 321 11.52 -5.77 -45.81
CA THR A 321 12.80 -5.13 -46.09
C THR A 321 13.56 -5.92 -47.16
N PRO A 322 14.36 -5.27 -48.02
CA PRO A 322 15.06 -5.97 -49.08
C PRO A 322 15.96 -7.09 -48.51
N GLY A 323 15.67 -8.34 -48.88
CA GLY A 323 16.41 -9.53 -48.41
C GLY A 323 15.76 -10.31 -47.27
N HIS A 324 14.61 -9.85 -46.73
CA HIS A 324 13.82 -10.56 -45.73
C HIS A 324 12.32 -10.48 -46.07
N ASP A 325 11.83 -11.50 -46.78
CA ASP A 325 10.45 -11.56 -47.27
C ASP A 325 9.53 -12.46 -46.40
N ASP A 326 10.10 -13.13 -45.39
CA ASP A 326 9.38 -14.05 -44.51
C ASP A 326 9.71 -13.83 -43.03
N VAL A 327 8.75 -14.17 -42.19
CA VAL A 327 8.83 -14.02 -40.74
C VAL A 327 9.93 -14.92 -40.19
N PHE A 328 10.71 -14.37 -39.24
CA PHE A 328 11.80 -15.11 -38.61
C PHE A 328 11.31 -16.43 -37.97
N PRO A 329 12.03 -17.55 -38.16
CA PRO A 329 11.62 -18.87 -37.64
C PRO A 329 11.30 -18.89 -36.14
N VAL A 330 11.92 -18.00 -35.36
CA VAL A 330 11.69 -17.82 -33.92
C VAL A 330 10.24 -17.53 -33.57
N TYR A 331 9.46 -16.93 -34.48
CA TYR A 331 8.06 -16.57 -34.24
C TYR A 331 7.06 -17.62 -34.75
N LYS A 332 7.50 -18.67 -35.46
CA LYS A 332 6.59 -19.67 -36.05
C LYS A 332 5.76 -20.43 -35.00
N SER A 333 6.33 -20.72 -33.84
CA SER A 333 5.63 -21.40 -32.73
C SER A 333 4.53 -20.55 -32.10
N VAL A 334 4.70 -19.22 -32.12
CA VAL A 334 3.72 -18.25 -31.62
C VAL A 334 2.57 -18.12 -32.61
N LEU A 335 2.91 -18.00 -33.89
CA LEU A 335 1.94 -17.84 -34.97
C LEU A 335 1.13 -19.12 -35.24
N SER A 336 1.59 -20.28 -34.77
CA SER A 336 0.82 -21.54 -34.85
C SER A 336 -0.27 -21.68 -33.79
N LYS A 337 -0.44 -20.71 -32.89
CA LYS A 337 -1.45 -20.79 -31.82
C LYS A 337 -2.87 -20.46 -32.30
N PRO A 338 -3.93 -21.03 -31.69
CA PRO A 338 -5.32 -20.80 -32.12
C PRO A 338 -5.82 -19.34 -32.02
N ASN A 339 -5.20 -18.55 -31.14
CA ASN A 339 -5.50 -17.13 -30.93
C ASN A 339 -4.64 -16.19 -31.80
N SER A 340 -3.72 -16.72 -32.60
CA SER A 340 -2.89 -15.93 -33.51
C SER A 340 -3.61 -15.70 -34.83
N LEU A 341 -3.61 -14.45 -35.27
CA LEU A 341 -4.12 -14.03 -36.58
C LEU A 341 -3.02 -14.11 -37.64
N PRO A 342 -3.39 -14.10 -38.94
CA PRO A 342 -2.43 -13.97 -40.03
C PRO A 342 -1.52 -12.75 -39.83
N VAL A 343 -0.25 -12.90 -40.20
CA VAL A 343 0.73 -11.81 -40.10
C VAL A 343 0.45 -10.77 -41.17
N VAL A 344 0.35 -9.52 -40.76
CA VAL A 344 0.13 -8.37 -41.64
C VAL A 344 1.49 -7.86 -42.12
N LYS A 345 1.74 -8.01 -43.42
CA LYS A 345 2.96 -7.52 -44.08
C LYS A 345 2.74 -6.11 -44.61
N TYR A 346 3.69 -5.21 -44.39
CA TYR A 346 3.63 -3.84 -44.88
C TYR A 346 4.99 -3.34 -45.39
N LYS A 347 4.97 -2.33 -46.26
CA LYS A 347 6.16 -1.79 -46.92
C LYS A 347 6.65 -0.50 -46.27
N ASP A 348 5.70 0.35 -45.95
CA ASP A 348 5.87 1.65 -45.34
C ASP A 348 4.66 2.01 -44.47
N GLU A 349 4.72 3.17 -43.84
CA GLU A 349 3.67 3.68 -42.95
C GLU A 349 2.34 3.90 -43.69
N GLU A 350 2.39 4.41 -44.92
CA GLU A 350 1.19 4.71 -45.71
C GLU A 350 0.45 3.44 -46.10
N HIS A 351 1.18 2.41 -46.53
CA HIS A 351 0.63 1.09 -46.80
C HIS A 351 0.05 0.46 -45.54
N LEU A 352 0.73 0.51 -44.40
CA LEU A 352 0.18 -0.04 -43.16
C LEU A 352 -1.12 0.67 -42.77
N MET A 353 -1.17 2.00 -42.86
CA MET A 353 -2.36 2.78 -42.48
C MET A 353 -3.54 2.58 -43.43
N SER A 354 -3.31 2.23 -44.70
CA SER A 354 -4.39 1.94 -45.65
C SER A 354 -5.09 0.61 -45.36
N ILE A 355 -4.36 -0.38 -44.83
CA ILE A 355 -4.89 -1.72 -44.50
C ILE A 355 -5.17 -1.94 -43.02
N PHE A 356 -4.77 -1.03 -42.12
CA PHE A 356 -4.75 -1.27 -40.67
C PHE A 356 -6.12 -1.64 -40.07
N ASP A 357 -7.20 -1.01 -40.54
CA ASP A 357 -8.54 -1.33 -40.01
C ASP A 357 -8.97 -2.74 -40.44
N GLU A 358 -8.82 -3.07 -41.73
CA GLU A 358 -9.31 -4.31 -42.34
C GLU A 358 -8.46 -5.53 -41.98
N GLU A 359 -7.15 -5.36 -41.81
CA GLU A 359 -6.20 -6.47 -41.60
C GLU A 359 -5.73 -6.60 -40.15
N VAL A 360 -5.85 -5.55 -39.32
CA VAL A 360 -5.42 -5.57 -37.91
C VAL A 360 -6.60 -5.44 -36.96
N ILE A 361 -7.34 -4.34 -37.01
CA ILE A 361 -8.36 -4.03 -35.99
C ILE A 361 -9.56 -4.97 -36.10
N ASP A 362 -10.19 -5.04 -37.28
CA ASP A 362 -11.44 -5.77 -37.45
C ASP A 362 -11.27 -7.28 -37.24
N PRO A 363 -10.21 -7.93 -37.76
CA PRO A 363 -9.96 -9.35 -37.50
C PRO A 363 -9.65 -9.63 -36.02
N ALA A 364 -8.84 -8.77 -35.37
CA ALA A 364 -8.50 -8.95 -33.96
C ALA A 364 -9.74 -8.83 -33.06
N GLU A 365 -10.59 -7.85 -33.34
CA GLU A 365 -11.85 -7.64 -32.63
C GLU A 365 -12.82 -8.80 -32.84
N ALA A 366 -12.92 -9.32 -34.07
CA ALA A 366 -13.73 -10.51 -34.35
C ALA A 366 -13.23 -11.73 -33.55
N LYS A 367 -11.91 -11.94 -33.52
CA LYS A 367 -11.29 -13.03 -32.76
C LYS A 367 -11.46 -12.85 -31.24
N ALA A 368 -11.37 -11.63 -30.72
CA ALA A 368 -11.61 -11.33 -29.31
C ALA A 368 -13.04 -11.69 -28.90
N ASN A 369 -14.02 -11.35 -29.75
CA ASN A 369 -15.43 -11.67 -29.54
C ASN A 369 -15.71 -13.18 -29.63
N GLU A 370 -15.05 -13.90 -30.52
CA GLU A 370 -15.10 -15.37 -30.61
C GLU A 370 -14.61 -16.00 -29.29
N LEU A 371 -13.42 -15.61 -28.83
CA LEU A 371 -12.81 -16.16 -27.63
C LEU A 371 -13.59 -15.81 -26.35
N THR A 372 -14.22 -14.64 -26.29
CA THR A 372 -15.05 -14.25 -25.12
C THR A 372 -16.32 -15.11 -25.02
N LYS A 373 -16.92 -15.49 -26.16
CA LYS A 373 -18.15 -16.30 -26.20
C LYS A 373 -17.95 -17.77 -25.86
N SER A 374 -16.74 -18.32 -26.00
CA SER A 374 -16.47 -19.72 -25.67
C SER A 374 -16.36 -20.02 -24.17
N PHE A 375 -16.41 -18.99 -23.31
CA PHE A 375 -16.35 -19.11 -21.85
C PHE A 375 -17.69 -18.84 -21.15
N LEU A 376 -18.75 -18.57 -21.93
CA LEU A 376 -20.15 -18.50 -21.50
C LEU A 376 -20.89 -19.72 -22.05
#